data_AF-K2C963-F1
#
_entry.id   AF-K2C963-F1
#
_cell.length_a   1.000
_cell.length_b   1.000
_cell.length_c   1.000
_cell.angle_alpha   90.00
_cell.angle_beta   90.00
_cell.angle_gamma   90.00
#
_symmetry.space_group_name_H-M   'P 1'
#
loop_
_entity.id
_entity.type
_entity.pdbx_description
1 polymer ?
#
loop_
_entity_poly.entity_id
_entity_poly.type
_entity_poly.pdbx_seq_one_letter_code
_entity_poly.pdbx_strand_id
1 'polypeptide(L)'
;MINIPEFPQQTELKLEHNETIKAALTAQSIRSAEYSYYYLASWYYNRPALLSRIGERLVLDVEGKQGGHIFLGPFGTGPLKPAVEKLLEHAEKDFGEERILHFLPGALAEAIMAEMTPKKIEEHRDYFDYLYLREELSDLSGGKFQKRRNQLNKIQREHSAEIVPLREEDTDQILICLDRWYEKYGDDDPFLELERQSVRRALPILWKLGGSGVRVRIADNMCGISWAVPISEDTWLVPVEKAARDVKGMYQYVNWALANSLPASAKILNREADLGIEGLRTAKERYNPMGFEKKITLWF
;
A
#
# COMPACT_ATOMS: atom_id res chain seq x y z
N MET A 1 1.05 26.46 -8.60
CA MET A 1 0.24 25.63 -7.68
C MET A 1 -0.65 24.75 -8.53
N ILE A 2 -0.68 23.45 -8.25
CA ILE A 2 -1.59 22.51 -8.90
C ILE A 2 -3.02 22.94 -8.57
N ASN A 3 -3.86 23.14 -9.57
CA ASN A 3 -5.23 23.60 -9.37
C ASN A 3 -6.13 22.39 -9.05
N ILE A 4 -6.29 22.08 -7.77
CA ILE A 4 -7.26 21.09 -7.29
C ILE A 4 -8.61 21.80 -7.10
N PRO A 5 -9.69 21.34 -7.77
CA PRO A 5 -11.00 21.98 -7.70
C PRO A 5 -11.63 21.86 -6.31
N GLU A 6 -12.41 22.88 -5.94
CA GLU A 6 -13.22 22.84 -4.71
C GLU A 6 -14.35 21.81 -4.89
N PHE A 7 -14.51 20.95 -3.90
CA PHE A 7 -15.56 19.93 -3.87
C PHE A 7 -16.96 20.60 -3.90
N PRO A 8 -17.94 20.07 -4.65
CA PRO A 8 -17.96 18.73 -5.25
C PRO A 8 -17.34 18.62 -6.66
N GLN A 9 -16.76 19.70 -7.21
CA GLN A 9 -16.03 19.57 -8.47
C GLN A 9 -14.76 18.74 -8.27
N GLN A 10 -14.46 17.89 -9.23
CA GLN A 10 -13.37 16.92 -9.16
C GLN A 10 -12.49 16.98 -10.41
N THR A 11 -11.27 16.51 -10.28
CA THR A 11 -10.35 16.28 -11.39
C THR A 11 -9.81 14.86 -11.33
N GLU A 12 -9.41 14.30 -12.48
CA GLU A 12 -8.75 13.00 -12.51
C GLU A 12 -7.41 13.06 -11.76
N LEU A 13 -7.12 12.03 -10.98
CA LEU A 13 -5.85 11.90 -10.29
C LEU A 13 -4.72 11.67 -11.30
N LYS A 14 -3.69 12.53 -11.25
CA LYS A 14 -2.51 12.49 -12.13
C LYS A 14 -1.22 12.47 -11.32
N LEU A 15 -0.14 12.01 -11.95
CA LEU A 15 1.17 11.87 -11.31
C LEU A 15 1.66 13.17 -10.65
N GLU A 16 1.34 14.33 -11.25
CA GLU A 16 1.67 15.64 -10.69
C GLU A 16 1.06 15.87 -9.28
N HIS A 17 -0.06 15.21 -8.96
CA HIS A 17 -0.71 15.30 -7.64
C HIS A 17 0.03 14.53 -6.54
N ASN A 18 0.99 13.65 -6.88
CA ASN A 18 1.65 12.75 -5.93
C ASN A 18 2.29 13.50 -4.74
N GLU A 19 3.02 14.59 -4.99
CA GLU A 19 3.68 15.33 -3.91
C GLU A 19 2.68 16.06 -3.00
N THR A 20 1.56 16.54 -3.56
CA THR A 20 0.48 17.15 -2.76
C THR A 20 -0.19 16.12 -1.85
N ILE A 21 -0.45 14.92 -2.37
CA ILE A 21 -0.99 13.80 -1.58
C ILE A 21 -0.01 13.40 -0.49
N LYS A 22 1.26 13.14 -0.83
CA LYS A 22 2.32 12.79 0.15
C LYS A 22 2.40 13.81 1.28
N ALA A 23 2.37 15.10 0.96
CA ALA A 23 2.41 16.16 1.97
C ALA A 23 1.19 16.11 2.92
N ALA A 24 -0.02 15.90 2.39
CA ALA A 24 -1.23 15.75 3.19
C ALA A 24 -1.21 14.51 4.09
N LEU A 25 -0.70 13.38 3.58
CA LEU A 25 -0.53 12.15 4.36
C LEU A 25 0.47 12.32 5.49
N THR A 26 1.64 12.91 5.20
CA THR A 26 2.66 13.21 6.21
C THR A 26 2.12 14.11 7.31
N ALA A 27 1.40 15.18 6.94
CA ALA A 27 0.86 16.14 7.90
C ALA A 27 -0.13 15.52 8.89
N GLN A 28 -0.79 14.41 8.52
CA GLN A 28 -1.75 13.69 9.37
C GLN A 28 -1.24 12.33 9.84
N SER A 29 0.06 12.03 9.63
CA SER A 29 0.67 10.74 9.98
C SER A 29 -0.06 9.51 9.39
N ILE A 30 -0.69 9.67 8.23
CA ILE A 30 -1.38 8.60 7.52
C ILE A 30 -0.36 7.78 6.74
N ARG A 31 -0.39 6.46 6.89
CA ARG A 31 0.53 5.50 6.26
C ARG A 31 -0.19 4.49 5.37
N SER A 32 -1.45 4.74 5.03
CA SER A 32 -2.34 3.81 4.30
C SER A 32 -1.89 3.57 2.87
N ALA A 33 -1.85 2.31 2.44
CA ALA A 33 -1.53 1.95 1.07
C ALA A 33 -2.50 2.60 0.06
N GLU A 34 -3.79 2.58 0.38
CA GLU A 34 -4.93 3.03 -0.44
C GLU A 34 -4.94 4.53 -0.71
N TYR A 35 -4.19 5.30 0.07
CA TYR A 35 -4.03 6.74 -0.12
C TYR A 35 -2.79 7.09 -0.95
N SER A 36 -1.92 6.13 -1.25
CA SER A 36 -0.74 6.35 -2.09
C SER A 36 -1.13 6.49 -3.56
N TYR A 37 -0.46 7.38 -4.29
CA TYR A 37 -0.70 7.52 -5.74
C TYR A 37 -0.51 6.19 -6.48
N TYR A 38 0.49 5.39 -6.09
CA TYR A 38 0.76 4.09 -6.70
C TYR A 38 -0.47 3.17 -6.63
N TYR A 39 -1.10 3.07 -5.45
CA TYR A 39 -2.30 2.24 -5.26
C TYR A 39 -3.49 2.79 -6.04
N LEU A 40 -3.73 4.10 -5.94
CA LEU A 40 -4.84 4.78 -6.60
C LEU A 40 -4.77 4.68 -8.13
N ALA A 41 -3.57 4.63 -8.71
CA ALA A 41 -3.38 4.49 -10.14
C ALA A 41 -3.51 3.04 -10.66
N SER A 42 -3.40 2.05 -9.77
CA SER A 42 -3.32 0.63 -10.15
C SER A 42 -4.58 -0.18 -9.89
N TRP A 43 -5.31 0.11 -8.80
CA TRP A 43 -6.40 -0.75 -8.31
C TRP A 43 -7.80 -0.42 -8.84
N TYR A 44 -8.02 0.76 -9.42
CA TYR A 44 -9.32 1.17 -9.95
C TYR A 44 -9.37 1.01 -11.48
N TYR A 45 -10.22 0.09 -11.96
CA TYR A 45 -10.24 -0.38 -13.35
C TYR A 45 -11.32 0.25 -14.21
N ASN A 46 -12.51 0.50 -13.65
CA ASN A 46 -13.63 1.02 -14.43
C ASN A 46 -13.64 2.55 -14.48
N ARG A 47 -13.11 3.20 -13.44
CA ARG A 47 -12.98 4.66 -13.34
C ARG A 47 -11.65 5.02 -12.67
N PRO A 48 -10.91 6.02 -13.18
CA PRO A 48 -9.74 6.52 -12.46
C PRO A 48 -10.15 7.15 -11.12
N ALA A 49 -9.26 7.11 -10.13
CA ALA A 49 -9.45 7.87 -8.91
C ALA A 49 -9.59 9.37 -9.23
N LEU A 50 -10.51 10.04 -8.56
CA LEU A 50 -10.73 11.47 -8.69
C LEU A 50 -10.25 12.20 -7.43
N LEU A 51 -9.88 13.46 -7.59
CA LEU A 51 -9.34 14.31 -6.54
C LEU A 51 -10.09 15.64 -6.51
N SER A 52 -10.36 16.11 -5.29
CA SER A 52 -10.93 17.43 -5.01
C SER A 52 -10.42 17.93 -3.66
N ARG A 53 -10.80 19.15 -3.27
CA ARG A 53 -10.49 19.69 -1.94
C ARG A 53 -11.69 20.35 -1.28
N ILE A 54 -11.75 20.29 0.05
CA ILE A 54 -12.65 21.10 0.87
C ILE A 54 -11.79 22.03 1.71
N GLY A 55 -11.71 23.30 1.29
CA GLY A 55 -10.69 24.20 1.83
C GLY A 55 -9.28 23.67 1.51
N GLU A 56 -8.49 23.40 2.55
CA GLU A 56 -7.12 22.84 2.45
C GLU A 56 -7.07 21.31 2.52
N ARG A 57 -8.19 20.65 2.87
CA ARG A 57 -8.24 19.19 2.98
C ARG A 57 -8.51 18.55 1.63
N LEU A 58 -7.85 17.43 1.35
CA LEU A 58 -8.04 16.65 0.15
C LEU A 58 -9.16 15.62 0.34
N VAL A 59 -9.90 15.35 -0.73
CA VAL A 59 -10.87 14.26 -0.81
C VAL A 59 -10.56 13.47 -2.09
N LEU A 60 -10.34 12.18 -1.92
CA LEU A 60 -10.25 11.23 -3.02
C LEU A 60 -11.62 10.58 -3.21
N ASP A 61 -12.05 10.45 -4.44
CA ASP A 61 -13.26 9.72 -4.81
C ASP A 61 -12.84 8.54 -5.69
N VAL A 62 -13.10 7.35 -5.19
CA VAL A 62 -12.69 6.10 -5.82
C VAL A 62 -13.90 5.23 -6.12
N GLU A 63 -13.68 4.20 -6.94
CA GLU A 63 -14.75 3.28 -7.31
C GLU A 63 -15.26 2.49 -6.11
N GLY A 64 -16.58 2.53 -5.90
CA GLY A 64 -17.32 1.74 -4.92
C GLY A 64 -18.06 0.56 -5.54
N LYS A 65 -18.91 -0.10 -4.74
CA LYS A 65 -19.73 -1.23 -5.22
C LYS A 65 -20.64 -0.79 -6.36
N GLN A 66 -20.78 -1.65 -7.37
CA GLN A 66 -21.66 -1.42 -8.53
C GLN A 66 -21.36 -0.10 -9.29
N GLY A 67 -20.10 0.35 -9.27
CA GLY A 67 -19.68 1.60 -9.92
C GLY A 67 -20.04 2.86 -9.14
N GLY A 68 -20.43 2.73 -7.87
CA GLY A 68 -20.71 3.85 -6.96
C GLY A 68 -19.44 4.59 -6.51
N HIS A 69 -19.61 5.46 -5.50
CA HIS A 69 -18.54 6.30 -4.98
C HIS A 69 -18.08 5.81 -3.60
N ILE A 70 -16.78 5.84 -3.37
CA ILE A 70 -16.21 5.79 -2.01
C ILE A 70 -15.35 7.03 -1.85
N PHE A 71 -15.75 7.90 -0.93
CA PHE A 71 -14.96 9.07 -0.60
C PHE A 71 -13.94 8.74 0.50
N LEU A 72 -12.66 8.83 0.17
CA LEU A 72 -11.54 8.69 1.09
C LEU A 72 -11.09 10.09 1.54
N GLY A 73 -11.35 10.44 2.79
CA GLY A 73 -11.06 11.75 3.37
C GLY A 73 -12.24 12.32 4.16
N PRO A 74 -12.25 13.64 4.41
CA PRO A 74 -11.25 14.64 4.01
C PRO A 74 -9.95 14.55 4.85
N PHE A 75 -8.79 14.50 4.20
CA PHE A 75 -7.48 14.32 4.86
C PHE A 75 -6.51 15.49 4.61
N GLY A 76 -5.46 15.58 5.42
CA GLY A 76 -4.50 16.69 5.38
C GLY A 76 -4.75 17.74 6.48
N THR A 77 -4.41 19.00 6.21
CA THR A 77 -4.49 20.11 7.17
C THR A 77 -5.75 20.96 6.99
N GLY A 78 -6.01 21.85 7.94
CA GLY A 78 -7.16 22.77 7.93
C GLY A 78 -8.35 22.26 8.76
N PRO A 79 -9.46 23.01 8.80
CA PRO A 79 -10.64 22.66 9.61
C PRO A 79 -11.23 21.30 9.21
N LEU A 80 -11.40 20.36 10.17
CA LEU A 80 -11.82 18.99 9.89
C LEU A 80 -13.33 18.82 9.89
N LYS A 81 -14.00 19.13 11.01
CA LYS A 81 -15.46 19.02 11.13
C LYS A 81 -16.26 19.62 9.96
N PRO A 82 -16.07 20.89 9.54
CA PRO A 82 -16.86 21.43 8.44
C PRO A 82 -16.59 20.72 7.10
N ALA A 83 -15.38 20.18 6.91
CA ALA A 83 -15.07 19.41 5.71
C ALA A 83 -15.77 18.05 5.72
N VAL A 84 -15.80 17.37 6.87
CA VAL A 84 -16.52 16.10 7.04
C VAL A 84 -18.03 16.31 6.86
N GLU A 85 -18.59 17.36 7.47
CA GLU A 85 -20.01 17.70 7.32
C GLU A 85 -20.38 17.93 5.85
N LYS A 86 -19.58 18.72 5.12
CA LYS A 86 -19.78 18.97 3.68
C LYS A 86 -19.70 17.68 2.84
N LEU A 87 -18.76 16.78 3.14
CA LEU A 87 -18.63 15.50 2.44
C LEU A 87 -19.85 14.60 2.68
N LEU A 88 -20.27 14.46 3.94
CA LEU A 88 -21.42 13.65 4.33
C LEU A 88 -22.74 14.20 3.76
N GLU A 89 -22.90 15.53 3.73
CA GLU A 89 -24.07 16.16 3.11
C GLU A 89 -24.15 15.90 1.61
N HIS A 90 -23.01 15.88 0.91
CA HIS A 90 -22.97 15.55 -0.51
C HIS A 90 -23.34 14.09 -0.77
N ALA A 91 -22.79 13.15 0.00
CA ALA A 91 -23.15 11.73 -0.08
C ALA A 91 -24.67 11.51 0.09
N GLU A 92 -25.27 12.16 1.08
CA GLU A 92 -26.70 12.06 1.36
C GLU A 92 -27.58 12.74 0.30
N LYS A 93 -27.30 13.99 -0.05
CA LYS A 93 -28.19 14.78 -0.92
C LYS A 93 -28.09 14.41 -2.38
N ASP A 94 -26.88 14.12 -2.86
CA ASP A 94 -26.63 13.98 -4.29
C ASP A 94 -26.64 12.51 -4.73
N PHE A 95 -26.36 11.57 -3.81
CA PHE A 95 -26.37 10.12 -4.09
C PHE A 95 -27.41 9.34 -3.29
N GLY A 96 -28.08 9.95 -2.30
CA GLY A 96 -29.03 9.24 -1.43
C GLY A 96 -28.37 8.19 -0.54
N GLU A 97 -27.06 8.31 -0.30
CA GLU A 97 -26.28 7.38 0.51
C GLU A 97 -26.42 7.70 2.00
N GLU A 98 -26.26 6.67 2.84
CA GLU A 98 -26.15 6.88 4.29
C GLU A 98 -24.90 7.72 4.62
N ARG A 99 -24.96 8.48 5.72
CA ARG A 99 -23.83 9.31 6.18
C ARG A 99 -22.73 8.43 6.78
N ILE A 100 -21.93 7.83 5.90
CA ILE A 100 -20.89 6.87 6.27
C ILE A 100 -19.54 7.33 5.70
N LEU A 101 -18.49 7.25 6.52
CA LEU A 101 -17.11 7.35 6.07
C LEU A 101 -16.47 5.97 6.12
N HIS A 102 -16.08 5.44 4.96
CA HIS A 102 -15.60 4.08 4.83
C HIS A 102 -14.07 3.99 4.93
N PHE A 103 -13.58 2.97 5.66
CA PHE A 103 -12.17 2.55 5.67
C PHE A 103 -11.16 3.69 5.90
N LEU A 104 -11.48 4.62 6.79
CA LEU A 104 -10.59 5.71 7.18
C LEU A 104 -9.31 5.17 7.82
N PRO A 105 -8.13 5.75 7.49
CA PRO A 105 -6.90 5.54 8.26
C PRO A 105 -7.12 5.88 9.73
N GLY A 106 -6.42 5.17 10.63
CA GLY A 106 -6.66 5.27 12.08
C GLY A 106 -6.53 6.70 12.60
N ALA A 107 -5.45 7.40 12.22
CA ALA A 107 -5.20 8.78 12.64
C ALA A 107 -6.28 9.76 12.14
N LEU A 108 -6.85 9.53 10.95
CA LEU A 108 -7.94 10.36 10.43
C LEU A 108 -9.24 10.08 11.18
N ALA A 109 -9.58 8.80 11.38
CA ALA A 109 -10.78 8.42 12.13
C ALA A 109 -10.75 8.97 13.57
N GLU A 110 -9.61 8.86 14.26
CA GLU A 110 -9.42 9.41 15.60
C GLU A 110 -9.59 10.93 15.63
N ALA A 111 -9.03 11.65 14.67
CA ALA A 111 -9.20 13.09 14.56
C ALA A 111 -10.67 13.49 14.33
N ILE A 112 -11.41 12.75 13.51
CA ILE A 112 -12.84 12.99 13.28
C ILE A 112 -13.64 12.74 14.56
N MET A 113 -13.39 11.63 15.24
CA MET A 113 -14.09 11.27 16.49
C MET A 113 -13.84 12.26 17.63
N ALA A 114 -12.73 13.01 17.59
CA ALA A 114 -12.45 14.07 18.56
C ALA A 114 -13.34 15.32 18.38
N GLU A 115 -13.86 15.57 17.18
CA GLU A 115 -14.69 16.75 16.85
C GLU A 115 -16.17 16.41 16.62
N MET A 116 -16.47 15.13 16.31
CA MET A 116 -17.79 14.64 15.91
C MET A 116 -18.07 13.26 16.51
N THR A 117 -19.27 13.05 17.05
CA THR A 117 -19.66 11.76 17.64
C THR A 117 -20.33 10.86 16.61
N PRO A 118 -19.70 9.73 16.19
CA PRO A 118 -20.36 8.76 15.31
C PRO A 118 -21.41 7.94 16.09
N LYS A 119 -22.45 7.49 15.39
CA LYS A 119 -23.46 6.55 15.89
C LYS A 119 -22.93 5.13 16.00
N LYS A 120 -22.03 4.74 15.10
CA LYS A 120 -21.39 3.41 15.06
C LYS A 120 -19.94 3.57 14.61
N ILE A 121 -19.07 2.71 15.14
CA ILE A 121 -17.66 2.59 14.79
C ILE A 121 -17.40 1.12 14.46
N GLU A 122 -16.68 0.86 13.38
CA GLU A 122 -16.28 -0.49 13.01
C GLU A 122 -14.81 -0.51 12.58
N GLU A 123 -14.01 -1.32 13.24
CA GLU A 123 -12.63 -1.59 12.86
C GLU A 123 -12.56 -2.80 11.92
N HIS A 124 -11.86 -2.63 10.81
CA HIS A 124 -11.72 -3.64 9.76
C HIS A 124 -10.37 -4.36 9.88
N ARG A 125 -10.20 -5.19 10.92
CA ARG A 125 -8.90 -5.83 11.26
C ARG A 125 -8.26 -6.57 10.08
N ASP A 126 -9.06 -7.23 9.25
CA ASP A 126 -8.59 -7.98 8.09
C ASP A 126 -7.94 -7.06 7.03
N TYR A 127 -8.24 -5.77 7.08
CA TYR A 127 -7.72 -4.73 6.19
C TYR A 127 -6.65 -3.85 6.85
N PHE A 128 -6.19 -4.20 8.05
CA PHE A 128 -5.10 -3.46 8.70
C PHE A 128 -3.78 -3.70 7.99
N ASP A 129 -3.14 -2.61 7.59
CA ASP A 129 -1.82 -2.65 6.99
C ASP A 129 -0.76 -2.91 8.06
N TYR A 130 0.19 -3.80 7.75
CA TYR A 130 1.29 -4.11 8.65
C TYR A 130 2.46 -3.15 8.42
N LEU A 131 2.85 -2.43 9.47
CA LEU A 131 3.96 -1.48 9.43
C LEU A 131 5.21 -2.09 10.07
N TYR A 132 6.36 -1.93 9.43
CA TYR A 132 7.65 -2.45 9.90
C TYR A 132 8.72 -1.36 9.85
N LEU A 133 9.64 -1.39 10.81
CA LEU A 133 10.87 -0.62 10.69
C LEU A 133 11.77 -1.25 9.62
N ARG A 134 12.20 -0.49 8.62
CA ARG A 134 13.12 -0.97 7.57
C ARG A 134 14.39 -1.55 8.18
N GLU A 135 14.95 -0.88 9.18
CA GLU A 135 16.17 -1.31 9.88
C GLU A 135 16.04 -2.70 10.51
N GLU A 136 14.89 -3.02 11.10
CA GLU A 136 14.65 -4.35 11.66
C GLU A 136 14.61 -5.43 10.57
N LEU A 137 14.11 -5.09 9.37
CA LEU A 137 14.06 -6.01 8.23
C LEU A 137 15.40 -6.10 7.48
N SER A 138 16.22 -5.04 7.49
CA SER A 138 17.55 -5.04 6.88
C SER A 138 18.59 -5.74 7.74
N ASP A 139 18.56 -5.49 9.04
CA ASP A 139 19.61 -5.96 9.95
C ASP A 139 19.23 -7.30 10.58
N LEU A 140 17.92 -7.57 10.65
CA LEU A 140 17.35 -8.74 11.32
C LEU A 140 17.95 -8.89 12.72
N SER A 141 18.09 -7.80 13.48
CA SER A 141 18.85 -7.75 14.73
C SER A 141 18.06 -8.27 15.96
N GLY A 142 18.76 -8.80 16.97
CA GLY A 142 18.14 -9.31 18.20
C GLY A 142 17.56 -10.72 18.13
N GLY A 143 17.08 -11.24 19.26
CA GLY A 143 16.63 -12.63 19.41
C GLY A 143 15.42 -12.99 18.55
N LYS A 144 14.48 -12.05 18.38
CA LYS A 144 13.23 -12.25 17.62
C LYS A 144 13.43 -12.62 16.15
N PHE A 145 14.57 -12.24 15.55
CA PHE A 145 14.90 -12.54 14.15
C PHE A 145 15.92 -13.68 13.96
N GLN A 146 16.32 -14.40 15.03
CA GLN A 146 17.34 -15.46 14.94
C GLN A 146 17.00 -16.52 13.88
N LYS A 147 15.74 -16.97 13.84
CA LYS A 147 15.28 -17.94 12.84
C LYS A 147 15.41 -17.41 11.41
N ARG A 148 15.20 -16.10 11.19
CA ARG A 148 15.29 -15.45 9.88
C ARG A 148 16.74 -15.33 9.43
N ARG A 149 17.64 -14.91 10.32
CA ARG A 149 19.09 -14.92 10.05
C ARG A 149 19.60 -16.32 9.69
N ASN A 150 19.14 -17.35 10.40
CA ASN A 150 19.50 -18.73 10.07
C ASN A 150 19.02 -19.16 8.67
N GLN A 151 17.82 -18.73 8.25
CA GLN A 151 17.32 -18.99 6.89
C GLN A 151 18.12 -18.22 5.84
N LEU A 152 18.45 -16.94 6.10
CA LEU A 152 19.27 -16.11 5.23
C LEU A 152 20.66 -16.74 5.02
N ASN A 153 21.35 -17.08 6.10
CA ASN A 153 22.66 -17.72 6.07
C ASN A 153 22.62 -19.09 5.40
N LYS A 154 21.49 -19.79 5.47
CA LYS A 154 21.29 -21.05 4.74
C LYS A 154 21.24 -20.78 3.24
N ILE A 155 20.42 -19.82 2.79
CA ILE A 155 20.31 -19.45 1.37
C ILE A 155 21.67 -19.02 0.83
N GLN A 156 22.40 -18.14 1.53
CA GLN A 156 23.70 -17.63 1.07
C GLN A 156 24.80 -18.72 0.99
N ARG A 157 24.72 -19.75 1.83
CA ARG A 157 25.70 -20.85 1.84
C ARG A 157 25.37 -21.94 0.82
N GLU A 158 24.10 -22.30 0.69
CA GLU A 158 23.66 -23.42 -0.14
C GLU A 158 23.33 -23.00 -1.58
N HIS A 159 23.09 -21.71 -1.81
CA HIS A 159 22.78 -21.17 -3.11
C HIS A 159 23.69 -19.98 -3.42
N SER A 160 24.23 -19.95 -4.64
CA SER A 160 24.85 -18.75 -5.22
C SER A 160 23.75 -17.75 -5.60
N ALA A 161 23.07 -17.21 -4.59
CA ALA A 161 21.99 -16.26 -4.78
C ALA A 161 22.55 -14.87 -5.09
N GLU A 162 22.16 -14.29 -6.23
CA GLU A 162 22.55 -12.94 -6.64
C GLU A 162 21.34 -12.01 -6.53
N ILE A 163 21.56 -10.85 -5.88
CA ILE A 163 20.57 -9.79 -5.77
C ILE A 163 20.80 -8.80 -6.90
N VAL A 164 19.77 -8.59 -7.71
CA VAL A 164 19.82 -7.77 -8.91
C VAL A 164 18.79 -6.65 -8.75
N PRO A 165 19.21 -5.37 -8.78
CA PRO A 165 18.26 -4.26 -8.78
C PRO A 165 17.31 -4.32 -9.98
N LEU A 166 16.05 -3.96 -9.77
CA LEU A 166 15.10 -3.79 -10.86
C LEU A 166 15.41 -2.49 -11.61
N ARG A 167 15.33 -2.55 -12.94
CA ARG A 167 15.54 -1.41 -13.83
C ARG A 167 14.37 -1.26 -14.78
N GLU A 168 14.09 -0.03 -15.19
CA GLU A 168 13.00 0.28 -16.11
C GLU A 168 13.17 -0.45 -17.45
N GLU A 169 14.42 -0.56 -17.93
CA GLU A 169 14.76 -1.33 -19.14
C GLU A 169 14.43 -2.84 -19.05
N ASP A 170 14.26 -3.39 -17.84
CA ASP A 170 13.97 -4.81 -17.60
C ASP A 170 12.46 -5.10 -17.43
N THR A 171 11.58 -4.12 -17.66
CA THR A 171 10.13 -4.22 -17.42
C THR A 171 9.50 -5.50 -17.99
N ASP A 172 9.76 -5.82 -19.26
CA ASP A 172 9.19 -7.01 -19.90
C ASP A 172 9.68 -8.31 -19.25
N GLN A 173 10.96 -8.37 -18.88
CA GLN A 173 11.52 -9.54 -18.19
C GLN A 173 10.91 -9.70 -16.79
N ILE A 174 10.66 -8.59 -16.08
CA ILE A 174 10.01 -8.57 -14.78
C ILE A 174 8.59 -9.14 -14.89
N LEU A 175 7.81 -8.69 -15.89
CA LEU A 175 6.45 -9.18 -16.12
C LEU A 175 6.42 -10.66 -16.49
N ILE A 176 7.29 -11.12 -17.39
CA ILE A 176 7.41 -12.56 -17.74
C ILE A 176 7.70 -13.39 -16.49
N CYS A 177 8.56 -12.89 -15.62
CA CYS A 177 8.92 -13.54 -14.36
C CYS A 177 7.74 -13.64 -13.39
N LEU A 178 6.94 -12.58 -13.27
CA LEU A 178 5.73 -12.57 -12.45
C LEU A 178 4.65 -13.46 -13.04
N ASP A 179 4.45 -13.44 -14.37
CA ASP A 179 3.51 -14.33 -15.06
C ASP A 179 3.79 -15.80 -14.76
N ARG A 180 5.06 -16.22 -14.85
CA ARG A 180 5.47 -17.59 -14.48
C ARG A 180 5.17 -17.91 -13.02
N TRP A 181 5.27 -16.93 -12.11
CA TRP A 181 4.91 -17.13 -10.72
C TRP A 181 3.40 -17.33 -10.56
N TYR A 182 2.60 -16.49 -11.20
CA TYR A 182 1.13 -16.61 -11.19
C TYR A 182 0.67 -17.93 -11.83
N GLU A 183 1.23 -18.34 -12.96
CA GLU A 183 0.92 -19.61 -13.63
C GLU A 183 1.28 -20.84 -12.77
N LYS A 184 2.33 -20.75 -11.95
CA LYS A 184 2.76 -21.86 -11.09
C LYS A 184 2.00 -21.94 -9.77
N TYR A 185 1.53 -20.80 -9.26
CA TYR A 185 1.09 -20.68 -7.86
C TYR A 185 -0.27 -19.98 -7.65
N GLY A 186 -0.91 -19.52 -8.73
CA GLY A 186 -2.09 -18.68 -8.73
C GLY A 186 -3.39 -19.34 -9.18
N ASP A 187 -3.41 -20.66 -9.37
CA ASP A 187 -4.62 -21.36 -9.85
C ASP A 187 -5.87 -21.07 -9.00
N ASP A 188 -6.94 -20.66 -9.69
CA ASP A 188 -8.32 -20.42 -9.23
C ASP A 188 -8.53 -19.35 -8.13
N ASP A 189 -7.60 -18.41 -7.92
CA ASP A 189 -7.79 -17.27 -7.01
C ASP A 189 -8.12 -15.96 -7.77
N PRO A 190 -9.38 -15.49 -7.78
CA PRO A 190 -9.76 -14.24 -8.44
C PRO A 190 -9.01 -13.02 -7.90
N PHE A 191 -8.58 -13.05 -6.63
CA PHE A 191 -7.80 -11.95 -6.04
C PHE A 191 -6.40 -11.87 -6.63
N LEU A 192 -5.76 -13.02 -6.89
CA LEU A 192 -4.43 -13.04 -7.51
C LEU A 192 -4.46 -12.57 -8.97
N GLU A 193 -5.56 -12.79 -9.69
CA GLU A 193 -5.72 -12.24 -11.04
C GLU A 193 -5.90 -10.71 -11.01
N LEU A 194 -6.69 -10.18 -10.07
CA LEU A 194 -6.78 -8.73 -9.85
C LEU A 194 -5.43 -8.12 -9.45
N GLU A 195 -4.66 -8.79 -8.58
CA GLU A 195 -3.29 -8.37 -8.24
C GLU A 195 -2.40 -8.37 -9.49
N ARG A 196 -2.43 -9.42 -10.32
CA ARG A 196 -1.63 -9.52 -11.55
C ARG A 196 -1.91 -8.35 -12.50
N GLN A 197 -3.17 -7.96 -12.67
CA GLN A 197 -3.57 -6.81 -13.49
C GLN A 197 -3.08 -5.49 -12.87
N SER A 198 -3.22 -5.32 -11.56
CA SER A 198 -2.76 -4.14 -10.82
C SER A 198 -1.25 -3.97 -10.99
N VAL A 199 -0.49 -5.05 -10.85
CA VAL A 199 0.97 -5.08 -11.01
C VAL A 199 1.40 -4.66 -12.41
N ARG A 200 0.73 -5.16 -13.46
CA ARG A 200 1.02 -4.77 -14.86
C ARG A 200 0.78 -3.28 -15.10
N ARG A 201 -0.26 -2.70 -14.50
CA ARG A 201 -0.56 -1.26 -14.59
C ARG A 201 0.42 -0.40 -13.79
N ALA A 202 0.85 -0.90 -12.63
CA ALA A 202 1.60 -0.12 -11.67
C ALA A 202 3.12 -0.15 -11.90
N LEU A 203 3.66 -1.23 -12.49
CA LEU A 203 5.09 -1.37 -12.71
C LEU A 203 5.71 -0.19 -13.49
N PRO A 204 5.12 0.31 -14.59
CA PRO A 204 5.64 1.50 -15.29
C PRO A 204 5.60 2.80 -14.46
N ILE A 205 4.84 2.83 -13.38
CA ILE A 205 4.71 3.98 -12.47
C ILE A 205 5.78 3.92 -11.37
N LEU A 206 6.32 2.73 -11.08
CA LEU A 206 7.30 2.49 -10.02
C LEU A 206 8.46 3.50 -10.05
N TRP A 207 9.16 3.59 -11.18
CA TRP A 207 10.34 4.45 -11.32
C TRP A 207 9.99 5.94 -11.33
N LYS A 208 8.82 6.31 -11.87
CA LYS A 208 8.33 7.69 -11.88
C LYS A 208 8.04 8.24 -10.49
N LEU A 209 7.77 7.34 -9.53
CA LEU A 209 7.57 7.68 -8.12
C LEU A 209 8.85 7.57 -7.28
N GLY A 210 10.00 7.29 -7.91
CA GLY A 210 11.27 7.05 -7.20
C GLY A 210 11.29 5.72 -6.45
N GLY A 211 10.45 4.77 -6.83
CA GLY A 211 10.45 3.42 -6.27
C GLY A 211 11.72 2.63 -6.60
N SER A 212 11.96 1.58 -5.83
CA SER A 212 13.13 0.72 -5.96
C SER A 212 12.75 -0.73 -5.71
N GLY A 213 13.44 -1.66 -6.36
CA GLY A 213 13.15 -3.08 -6.19
C GLY A 213 14.34 -3.96 -6.49
N VAL A 214 14.18 -5.23 -6.15
CA VAL A 214 15.16 -6.29 -6.38
C VAL A 214 14.51 -7.53 -6.95
N ARG A 215 15.25 -8.26 -7.78
CA ARG A 215 15.04 -9.68 -8.06
C ARG A 215 16.21 -10.48 -7.52
N VAL A 216 15.95 -11.69 -7.06
CA VAL A 216 16.94 -12.65 -6.59
C VAL A 216 17.00 -13.78 -7.61
N ARG A 217 18.19 -14.11 -8.10
CA ARG A 217 18.42 -15.28 -8.96
C ARG A 217 19.27 -16.33 -8.26
N ILE A 218 19.01 -17.60 -8.56
CA ILE A 218 19.91 -18.71 -8.24
C ILE A 218 20.27 -19.36 -9.58
N ALA A 219 21.57 -19.38 -9.89
CA ALA A 219 22.04 -19.68 -11.25
C ALA A 219 21.31 -18.80 -12.28
N ASP A 220 20.80 -19.38 -13.36
CA ASP A 220 20.12 -18.65 -14.44
C ASP A 220 18.61 -18.45 -14.19
N ASN A 221 18.09 -18.83 -13.02
CA ASN A 221 16.66 -18.77 -12.71
C ASN A 221 16.33 -17.68 -11.68
N MET A 222 15.29 -16.88 -11.95
CA MET A 222 14.69 -15.98 -10.96
C MET A 222 14.01 -16.82 -9.87
N CYS A 223 14.32 -16.51 -8.60
CA CYS A 223 13.76 -17.20 -7.44
C CYS A 223 12.94 -16.28 -6.52
N GLY A 224 13.05 -14.96 -6.66
CA GLY A 224 12.06 -14.06 -6.11
C GLY A 224 12.25 -12.61 -6.54
N ILE A 225 11.25 -11.80 -6.24
CA ILE A 225 11.13 -10.41 -6.69
C ILE A 225 10.28 -9.62 -5.71
N SER A 226 10.70 -8.39 -5.43
CA SER A 226 9.92 -7.45 -4.62
C SER A 226 10.38 -6.03 -4.90
N TRP A 227 9.48 -5.07 -4.69
CA TRP A 227 9.81 -3.65 -4.79
C TRP A 227 9.04 -2.85 -3.76
N ALA A 228 9.51 -1.63 -3.53
CA ALA A 228 8.82 -0.65 -2.71
C ALA A 228 8.71 0.69 -3.42
N VAL A 229 7.66 1.44 -3.07
CA VAL A 229 7.34 2.74 -3.63
C VAL A 229 6.93 3.72 -2.52
N PRO A 230 7.31 5.00 -2.57
CA PRO A 230 6.97 5.95 -1.50
C PRO A 230 5.45 6.15 -1.33
N ILE A 231 4.95 6.05 -0.09
CA ILE A 231 3.63 6.56 0.34
C ILE A 231 3.77 8.00 0.83
N SER A 232 4.85 8.28 1.57
CA SER A 232 5.22 9.58 2.14
C SER A 232 6.74 9.76 2.06
N GLU A 233 7.30 10.75 2.75
CA GLU A 233 8.76 10.92 2.83
C GLU A 233 9.46 9.74 3.53
N ASP A 234 8.85 9.20 4.58
CA ASP A 234 9.46 8.19 5.46
C ASP A 234 8.84 6.79 5.35
N THR A 235 7.67 6.67 4.73
CA THR A 235 6.88 5.44 4.66
C THR A 235 6.77 4.97 3.21
N TRP A 236 7.10 3.70 2.97
CA TRP A 236 7.12 3.08 1.65
C TRP A 236 6.20 1.87 1.63
N LEU A 237 5.43 1.73 0.56
CA LEU A 237 4.56 0.60 0.27
C LEU A 237 5.38 -0.53 -0.35
N VAL A 238 5.20 -1.77 0.11
CA VAL A 238 5.72 -2.98 -0.53
C VAL A 238 4.52 -3.75 -1.11
N PRO A 239 4.10 -3.43 -2.36
CA PRO A 239 2.86 -3.97 -2.94
C PRO A 239 3.05 -5.37 -3.52
N VAL A 240 4.30 -5.77 -3.80
CA VAL A 240 4.60 -7.07 -4.39
C VAL A 240 5.79 -7.69 -3.72
N GLU A 241 5.62 -8.93 -3.28
CA GLU A 241 6.68 -9.81 -2.81
C GLU A 241 6.35 -11.23 -3.27
N LYS A 242 7.03 -11.71 -4.30
CA LYS A 242 6.84 -13.06 -4.86
C LYS A 242 8.15 -13.83 -4.81
N ALA A 243 8.08 -15.10 -4.44
CA ALA A 243 9.23 -15.98 -4.41
C ALA A 243 8.83 -17.43 -4.69
N ALA A 244 9.79 -18.21 -5.16
CA ALA A 244 9.64 -19.63 -5.40
C ALA A 244 9.33 -20.36 -4.08
N ARG A 245 8.14 -20.98 -3.98
CA ARG A 245 7.65 -21.62 -2.75
C ARG A 245 8.41 -22.91 -2.38
N ASP A 246 9.06 -23.52 -3.37
CA ASP A 246 9.92 -24.70 -3.25
C ASP A 246 11.32 -24.36 -2.68
N VAL A 247 11.76 -23.11 -2.78
CA VAL A 247 13.04 -22.65 -2.20
C VAL A 247 12.82 -22.14 -0.78
N LYS A 248 12.99 -23.04 0.20
CA LYS A 248 12.79 -22.73 1.63
C LYS A 248 13.70 -21.59 2.10
N GLY A 249 13.10 -20.45 2.45
CA GLY A 249 13.82 -19.27 2.91
C GLY A 249 13.81 -18.11 1.90
N MET A 250 13.37 -18.33 0.67
CA MET A 250 13.48 -17.33 -0.40
C MET A 250 12.64 -16.09 -0.15
N TYR A 251 11.41 -16.22 0.37
CA TYR A 251 10.62 -15.06 0.81
C TYR A 251 11.35 -14.22 1.86
N GLN A 252 12.07 -14.85 2.79
CA GLN A 252 12.84 -14.13 3.79
C GLN A 252 14.05 -13.43 3.17
N TYR A 253 14.71 -14.09 2.22
CA TYR A 253 15.86 -13.54 1.53
C TYR A 253 15.50 -12.34 0.65
N VAL A 254 14.39 -12.41 -0.11
CA VAL A 254 13.88 -11.30 -0.93
C VAL A 254 13.47 -10.12 -0.08
N ASN A 255 12.76 -10.37 1.03
CA ASN A 255 12.34 -9.31 1.95
C ASN A 255 13.57 -8.55 2.53
N TRP A 256 14.57 -9.30 2.99
CA TRP A 256 15.84 -8.75 3.48
C TRP A 256 16.60 -7.99 2.39
N ALA A 257 16.68 -8.56 1.18
CA ALA A 257 17.37 -7.95 0.04
C ALA A 257 16.71 -6.62 -0.35
N LEU A 258 15.37 -6.56 -0.39
CA LEU A 258 14.64 -5.33 -0.63
C LEU A 258 14.96 -4.31 0.46
N ALA A 259 14.80 -4.66 1.75
CA ALA A 259 15.04 -3.74 2.86
C ALA A 259 16.47 -3.14 2.88
N ASN A 260 17.47 -3.88 2.40
CA ASN A 260 18.86 -3.41 2.25
C ASN A 260 19.10 -2.57 0.98
N SER A 261 18.26 -2.70 -0.04
CA SER A 261 18.36 -1.92 -1.29
C SER A 261 17.68 -0.54 -1.23
N LEU A 262 16.81 -0.33 -0.23
CA LEU A 262 16.05 0.90 -0.11
C LEU A 262 16.88 2.06 0.46
N PRO A 263 16.60 3.31 0.08
CA PRO A 263 17.29 4.47 0.61
C PRO A 263 17.03 4.64 2.12
N ALA A 264 17.94 5.30 2.82
CA ALA A 264 17.82 5.54 4.27
C ALA A 264 16.56 6.35 4.67
N SER A 265 15.98 7.11 3.73
CA SER A 265 14.71 7.81 3.93
C SER A 265 13.52 6.86 4.11
N ALA A 266 13.57 5.64 3.56
CA ALA A 266 12.54 4.61 3.77
C ALA A 266 12.65 4.03 5.19
N LYS A 267 12.09 4.72 6.18
CA LYS A 267 12.15 4.30 7.59
C LYS A 267 11.13 3.22 7.90
N ILE A 268 9.92 3.36 7.35
CA ILE A 268 8.79 2.47 7.60
C ILE A 268 8.39 1.78 6.30
N LEU A 269 8.23 0.47 6.36
CA LEU A 269 7.67 -0.33 5.26
C LEU A 269 6.23 -0.73 5.63
N ASN A 270 5.27 -0.23 4.85
CA ASN A 270 3.90 -0.75 4.83
C ASN A 270 3.87 -1.97 3.89
N ARG A 271 3.56 -3.14 4.43
CA ARG A 271 3.47 -4.40 3.65
C ARG A 271 2.03 -4.88 3.46
N GLU A 272 1.07 -3.95 3.43
CA GLU A 272 -0.36 -4.15 3.18
C GLU A 272 -1.07 -5.08 4.17
N ALA A 273 -2.36 -5.32 3.96
CA ALA A 273 -3.23 -6.11 4.81
C ALA A 273 -3.12 -7.64 4.62
N ASP A 274 -3.58 -8.42 5.60
CA ASP A 274 -3.63 -9.89 5.50
C ASP A 274 -4.92 -10.43 4.86
N LEU A 275 -5.92 -9.57 4.67
CA LEU A 275 -7.20 -9.87 4.04
C LEU A 275 -7.99 -11.00 4.72
N GLY A 276 -7.71 -11.26 6.01
CA GLY A 276 -8.32 -12.35 6.76
C GLY A 276 -7.72 -13.72 6.46
N ILE A 277 -6.69 -13.81 5.61
CA ILE A 277 -6.05 -15.07 5.24
C ILE A 277 -5.11 -15.50 6.37
N GLU A 278 -5.47 -16.56 7.10
CA GLU A 278 -4.75 -17.02 8.30
C GLU A 278 -3.25 -17.27 8.08
N GLY A 279 -2.90 -17.90 6.95
CA GLY A 279 -1.51 -18.16 6.58
C GLY A 279 -0.72 -16.88 6.32
N LEU A 280 -1.35 -15.88 5.69
CA LEU A 280 -0.75 -14.57 5.41
C LEU A 280 -0.61 -13.74 6.69
N ARG A 281 -1.65 -13.72 7.54
CA ARG A 281 -1.61 -13.11 8.87
C ARG A 281 -0.45 -13.64 9.69
N THR A 282 -0.36 -14.97 9.81
CA THR A 282 0.73 -15.64 10.53
C THR A 282 2.10 -15.27 9.95
N ALA A 283 2.23 -15.16 8.62
CA ALA A 283 3.49 -14.80 7.97
C ALA A 283 3.90 -13.35 8.29
N LYS A 284 2.96 -12.40 8.26
CA LYS A 284 3.18 -10.98 8.54
C LYS A 284 3.46 -10.73 10.02
N GLU A 285 2.68 -11.31 10.94
CA GLU A 285 2.88 -11.16 12.39
C GLU A 285 4.24 -11.69 12.85
N ARG A 286 4.76 -12.76 12.23
CA ARG A 286 6.10 -13.32 12.53
C ARG A 286 7.27 -12.40 12.19
N TYR A 287 7.04 -11.32 11.46
CA TYR A 287 8.04 -10.27 11.24
C TYR A 287 8.03 -9.18 12.31
N ASN A 288 7.18 -9.30 13.34
CA ASN A 288 7.07 -8.37 14.45
C ASN A 288 6.79 -6.94 13.96
N PRO A 289 5.60 -6.69 13.37
CA PRO A 289 5.24 -5.33 12.95
C PRO A 289 5.38 -4.35 14.11
N MET A 290 5.84 -3.14 13.82
CA MET A 290 5.92 -2.06 14.82
C MET A 290 4.54 -1.52 15.18
N GLY A 291 3.54 -1.77 14.33
CA GLY A 291 2.17 -1.35 14.51
C GLY A 291 1.34 -1.63 13.26
N PHE A 292 0.13 -1.08 13.26
CA PHE A 292 -0.83 -1.22 12.17
C PHE A 292 -1.30 0.14 11.70
N GLU A 293 -1.49 0.31 10.40
CA GLU A 293 -2.36 1.36 9.89
C GLU A 293 -3.78 0.80 9.79
N LYS A 294 -4.62 1.25 10.73
CA LYS A 294 -5.99 0.76 10.90
C LYS A 294 -6.90 1.24 9.77
N LYS A 295 -7.98 0.50 9.56
CA LYS A 295 -9.09 0.87 8.67
C LYS A 295 -10.37 0.92 9.47
N ILE A 296 -11.01 2.08 9.53
CA ILE A 296 -12.15 2.33 10.43
C ILE A 296 -13.30 2.93 9.64
N THR A 297 -14.50 2.36 9.79
CA THR A 297 -15.73 2.95 9.26
C THR A 297 -16.49 3.67 10.36
N LEU A 298 -16.99 4.87 10.05
CA LEU A 298 -17.78 5.71 10.95
C LEU A 298 -19.16 5.99 10.34
N TRP A 299 -20.22 5.84 11.13
CA TRP A 299 -21.60 6.18 10.73
C TRP A 299 -22.08 7.40 11.51
N PHE A 300 -22.74 8.36 10.85
CA PHE A 300 -23.24 9.61 11.44
C PHE A 300 -24.76 9.79 11.37
#